data_AF-A0A167BXB3-F1
#
_entry.id   AF-A0A167BXB3-F1
#
_cell.length_a   1.000
_cell.length_b   1.000
_cell.length_c   1.000
_cell.angle_alpha   90.00
_cell.angle_beta   90.00
_cell.angle_gamma   90.00
#
_symmetry.space_group_name_H-M   'P 1'
#
loop_
_entity.id
_entity.type
_entity.pdbx_description
1 polymer ?
#
loop_
_entity_poly.entity_id
_entity_poly.type
_entity_poly.pdbx_seq_one_letter_code
_entity_poly.pdbx_strand_id
1 'polypeptide(L)'
;MECIVHFEVKHKAEVKQLRGIIFIDDKQQPGDDELLEMFRDMNYNVTIADRDLLLFKPVDPASEYTSIRITELDKGEERYTEDRDLKSILSNLL
;
A
#
# COMPACT_ATOMS: atom_id res chain seq x y z
N MET A 1 -13.19 12.50 -2.83
CA MET A 1 -11.81 12.73 -3.32
C MET A 1 -11.22 11.38 -3.67
N GLU A 2 -10.52 11.26 -4.79
CA GLU A 2 -9.88 10.01 -5.21
C GLU A 2 -8.50 9.93 -4.58
N CYS A 3 -8.21 8.83 -3.87
CA CYS A 3 -6.89 8.50 -3.36
C CYS A 3 -6.38 7.27 -4.11
N ILE A 4 -5.23 7.42 -4.78
CA ILE A 4 -4.55 6.33 -5.47
C ILE A 4 -3.58 5.70 -4.48
N VAL A 5 -3.81 4.42 -4.20
CA VAL A 5 -2.98 3.61 -3.30
C VAL A 5 -2.02 2.80 -4.16
N HIS A 6 -0.72 3.09 -4.07
CA HIS A 6 0.32 2.28 -4.69
C HIS A 6 0.77 1.20 -3.72
N PHE A 7 0.76 -0.04 -4.16
CA PHE A 7 1.14 -1.16 -3.30
C PHE A 7 1.83 -2.30 -4.05
N GLU A 8 2.60 -3.08 -3.32
CA GLU A 8 3.31 -4.25 -3.80
C GLU A 8 2.68 -5.51 -3.23
N VAL A 9 2.32 -6.45 -4.09
CA VAL A 9 1.86 -7.79 -3.74
C VAL A 9 3.03 -8.75 -3.93
N LYS A 10 3.50 -9.33 -2.82
CA LYS A 10 4.56 -10.33 -2.85
C LYS A 10 3.94 -11.70 -3.09
N HIS A 11 4.20 -12.28 -4.25
CA HIS A 11 3.92 -13.67 -4.56
C HIS A 11 5.15 -14.54 -4.29
N LYS A 12 4.97 -15.86 -4.31
CA LYS A 12 6.09 -16.80 -4.13
C LYS A 12 7.17 -16.68 -5.23
N ALA A 13 6.76 -16.32 -6.44
CA ALA A 13 7.64 -16.24 -7.61
C ALA A 13 8.08 -14.81 -7.94
N GLU A 14 7.27 -13.80 -7.64
CA GLU A 14 7.49 -12.42 -8.08
C GLU A 14 6.83 -11.40 -7.16
N VAL A 15 7.22 -10.13 -7.31
CA VAL A 15 6.55 -8.99 -6.66
C VAL A 15 5.81 -8.21 -7.74
N LYS A 16 4.50 -8.02 -7.55
CA LYS A 16 3.66 -7.24 -8.46
C LYS A 16 3.38 -5.87 -7.87
N GLN A 17 3.61 -4.83 -8.64
CA GLN A 17 3.21 -3.47 -8.28
C GLN A 17 1.82 -3.18 -8.86
N LEU A 18 0.88 -2.82 -7.99
CA LEU A 18 -0.50 -2.54 -8.34
C LEU A 18 -0.92 -1.18 -7.79
N ARG A 19 -2.05 -0.70 -8.31
CA ARG A 19 -2.67 0.55 -7.88
C ARG A 19 -4.13 0.29 -7.56
N GLY A 20 -4.54 0.72 -6.39
CA GLY A 20 -5.93 0.74 -5.94
C GLY A 20 -6.44 2.17 -5.93
N ILE A 21 -7.76 2.32 -6.04
CA ILE A 21 -8.42 3.62 -5.96
C ILE A 21 -9.42 3.53 -4.82
N ILE A 22 -9.34 4.48 -3.91
CA ILE A 22 -10.29 4.65 -2.81
C ILE A 22 -10.97 6.00 -2.95
N PHE A 23 -12.30 6.00 -2.88
CA PHE A 23 -13.09 7.22 -2.78
C PHE A 23 -13.30 7.57 -1.32
N ILE A 24 -12.70 8.67 -0.88
CA ILE A 24 -12.81 9.18 0.49
C ILE A 24 -13.65 10.47 0.51
N ASP A 25 -14.55 10.57 1.49
CA ASP A 25 -15.28 11.79 1.78
C ASP A 25 -14.42 12.70 2.67
N ASP A 26 -14.02 13.85 2.12
CA ASP A 26 -13.39 14.98 2.81
C ASP A 26 -11.98 14.79 3.40
N LYS A 27 -10.93 15.09 2.60
CA LYS A 27 -9.49 15.30 2.94
C LYS A 27 -8.76 14.31 3.88
N GLN A 28 -9.42 13.28 4.40
CA GLN A 28 -8.85 12.34 5.37
C GLN A 28 -7.94 11.32 4.68
N GLN A 29 -7.01 10.69 5.41
CA GLN A 29 -6.30 9.52 4.89
C GLN A 29 -7.27 8.32 4.88
N PRO A 30 -7.19 7.41 3.89
CA PRO A 30 -7.96 6.19 3.96
C PRO A 30 -7.58 5.47 5.25
N GLY A 31 -8.58 5.15 6.06
CA GLY A 31 -8.39 4.39 7.27
C GLY A 31 -8.12 2.92 6.94
N ASP A 32 -7.85 2.17 8.00
CA ASP A 32 -7.57 0.74 7.89
C ASP A 32 -8.75 -0.01 7.24
N ASP A 33 -9.99 0.35 7.57
CA ASP A 33 -11.19 -0.31 7.06
C ASP A 33 -11.38 -0.05 5.55
N GLU A 34 -11.16 1.18 5.09
CA GLU A 34 -11.24 1.51 3.65
C GLU A 34 -10.15 0.80 2.85
N LEU A 35 -8.93 0.68 3.40
CA LEU A 35 -7.85 -0.08 2.77
C LEU A 35 -8.20 -1.57 2.67
N LEU A 36 -8.76 -2.16 3.73
CA LEU A 36 -9.18 -3.56 3.75
C LEU A 36 -10.35 -3.83 2.78
N GLU A 37 -11.30 -2.90 2.68
CA GLU A 37 -12.40 -2.96 1.71
C GLU A 37 -11.88 -2.89 0.28
N MET A 38 -10.99 -1.94 -0.02
CA MET A 38 -10.33 -1.84 -1.33
C MET A 38 -9.63 -3.14 -1.71
N PHE A 39 -8.85 -3.74 -0.79
CA PHE A 39 -8.21 -5.03 -1.05
C PHE A 39 -9.24 -6.13 -1.30
N ARG A 40 -10.33 -6.18 -0.53
CA ARG A 40 -11.40 -7.16 -0.72
C ARG A 40 -12.07 -7.04 -2.08
N ASP A 41 -12.34 -5.83 -2.55
CA ASP A 41 -12.91 -5.56 -3.88
C ASP A 41 -11.97 -5.98 -5.01
N MET A 42 -10.67 -5.89 -4.77
CA MET A 42 -9.62 -6.42 -5.66
C MET A 42 -9.39 -7.94 -5.49
N ASN A 43 -10.25 -8.63 -4.72
CA ASN A 43 -10.18 -10.06 -4.42
C ASN A 43 -8.94 -10.48 -3.60
N TYR A 44 -8.40 -9.55 -2.81
CA TYR A 44 -7.37 -9.77 -1.81
C TYR A 44 -7.98 -9.79 -0.41
N ASN A 45 -8.10 -10.98 0.19
CA ASN A 45 -8.59 -11.11 1.56
C ASN A 45 -7.40 -11.02 2.53
N VAL A 46 -7.22 -9.86 3.17
CA VAL A 46 -6.06 -9.56 4.01
C VAL A 46 -6.43 -9.05 5.39
N THR A 47 -5.47 -9.13 6.31
CA THR A 47 -5.50 -8.50 7.63
C THR A 47 -4.24 -7.68 7.83
N ILE A 48 -4.32 -6.67 8.68
CA ILE A 48 -3.16 -5.86 9.08
C ILE A 48 -2.16 -6.76 9.79
N ALA A 49 -0.93 -6.75 9.30
CA ALA A 49 0.22 -7.43 9.90
C ALA A 49 1.05 -6.43 10.72
N ASP A 50 1.29 -5.24 10.16
CA ASP A 50 2.00 -4.15 10.78
C ASP A 50 1.42 -2.82 10.27
N ARG A 51 0.91 -2.00 11.19
CA ARG A 51 0.23 -0.74 10.85
C ARG A 51 1.22 0.36 10.50
N ASP A 52 2.37 0.42 11.18
CA ASP A 52 3.37 1.46 10.96
C ASP A 52 4.05 1.29 9.60
N LEU A 53 4.18 0.04 9.14
CA LEU A 53 4.72 -0.30 7.82
C LEU A 53 3.66 -0.43 6.71
N LEU A 54 2.38 -0.19 7.02
CA LEU A 54 1.24 -0.45 6.12
C LEU A 54 1.36 -1.82 5.43
N LEU A 55 1.66 -2.85 6.24
CA LEU A 55 1.88 -4.21 5.81
C LEU A 55 0.67 -5.08 6.14
N PHE A 56 0.20 -5.79 5.13
CA PHE A 56 -0.96 -6.66 5.17
C PHE A 56 -0.54 -8.08 4.81
N LYS A 57 -1.18 -9.07 5.43
CA LYS A 57 -0.97 -10.50 5.15
C LYS A 57 -2.28 -11.16 4.76
N PRO A 58 -2.27 -12.21 3.91
CA PRO A 58 -3.49 -12.95 3.61
C PRO A 58 -4.08 -13.53 4.90
N VAL A 59 -5.41 -13.53 4.98
CA VAL A 59 -6.12 -14.27 6.03
C VAL A 59 -5.99 -15.77 5.79
N ASP A 60 -6.01 -16.19 4.52
CA ASP A 60 -5.85 -17.57 4.11
C ASP A 60 -4.36 -17.92 3.91
N PRO A 61 -3.77 -18.82 4.71
CA PRO A 61 -2.39 -19.25 4.53
C PRO A 61 -2.16 -20.04 3.22
N ALA A 62 -3.21 -20.52 2.56
CA ALA A 62 -3.13 -21.18 1.25
C ALA A 62 -3.07 -20.19 0.08
N SER A 63 -3.11 -18.88 0.34
CA SER A 63 -3.09 -17.86 -0.71
C SER A 63 -1.81 -17.87 -1.56
N GLU A 64 -1.96 -17.49 -2.83
CA GLU A 64 -0.87 -17.39 -3.81
C GLU A 64 0.07 -16.19 -3.57
N TYR A 65 -0.25 -15.34 -2.61
CA TYR A 65 0.56 -14.21 -2.17
C TYR A 65 0.88 -14.29 -0.67
N THR A 66 2.02 -13.76 -0.27
CA THR A 66 2.51 -13.82 1.12
C THR A 66 2.27 -12.53 1.89
N SER A 67 2.30 -11.38 1.20
CA SER A 67 2.10 -10.07 1.82
C SER A 67 1.73 -9.01 0.80
N ILE A 68 1.03 -7.99 1.26
CA ILE A 68 0.77 -6.76 0.51
C ILE A 68 1.32 -5.60 1.32
N ARG A 69 2.08 -4.70 0.69
CA ARG A 69 2.62 -3.50 1.35
C ARG A 69 2.25 -2.26 0.55
N ILE A 70 1.67 -1.27 1.20
CA ILE A 70 1.44 0.04 0.59
C ILE A 70 2.77 0.81 0.58
N THR A 71 3.14 1.36 -0.57
CA THR A 71 4.38 2.11 -0.78
C THR A 71 4.15 3.61 -0.91
N GLU A 72 2.97 4.01 -1.40
CA GLU A 72 2.64 5.42 -1.62
C GLU A 72 1.11 5.62 -1.60
N LEU A 73 0.69 6.77 -1.07
CA LEU A 73 -0.70 7.25 -1.11
C LEU A 73 -0.70 8.60 -1.83
N ASP A 74 -1.27 8.64 -3.04
CA ASP A 74 -1.42 9.86 -3.84
C ASP A 74 -2.86 10.38 -3.70
N LYS A 75 -3.03 11.60 -3.18
CA LYS A 75 -4.33 12.27 -3.02
C LYS A 75 -4.56 13.40 -4.05
N GLY A 76 -3.76 13.44 -5.12
CA GLY A 76 -3.81 14.47 -6.16
C GLY A 76 -3.11 15.78 -5.78
N GLU A 77 -3.36 16.32 -4.57
CA GLU A 77 -2.71 17.56 -4.09
C GLU A 77 -1.55 17.32 -3.09
N GLU A 78 -1.54 16.16 -2.42
CA GLU A 78 -0.49 15.75 -1.48
C GLU A 78 -0.06 14.30 -1.78
N ARG A 79 1.22 14.10 -2.08
CA ARG A 79 1.83 12.77 -2.23
C ARG A 79 2.51 12.39 -0.93
N TYR A 80 2.07 11.30 -0.31
CA TYR A 80 2.80 10.64 0.75
C TYR A 80 3.58 9.47 0.16
N THR A 81 4.84 9.73 -0.18
CA THR A 81 5.85 8.71 -0.47
C THR A 81 6.65 8.45 0.80
N GLU A 82 6.77 7.19 1.24
CA GLU A 82 7.83 6.81 2.18
C GLU A 82 9.16 7.32 1.61
N ASP A 83 9.78 8.26 2.32
CA ASP A 83 10.95 9.03 1.91
C ASP A 83 12.18 8.11 1.79
N ARG A 84 12.26 7.34 0.70
CA ARG A 84 13.47 6.63 0.28
C ARG A 84 14.51 7.58 -0.32
N ASP A 85 14.19 8.86 -0.48
CA ASP A 85 15.08 9.87 -1.06
C ASP A 85 16.10 10.45 -0.07
N LEU A 86 15.91 10.24 1.23
CA LEU A 86 16.94 10.58 2.23
C LEU A 86 18.25 9.76 2.06
N LYS A 87 18.26 8.66 1.31
CA LYS A 87 19.50 7.92 0.97
C LYS A 87 20.18 8.39 -0.32
N SER A 88 19.47 8.98 -1.27
CA SER A 88 20.07 9.41 -2.54
C SER A 88 20.84 10.72 -2.42
N ILE A 89 20.46 11.63 -1.51
CA ILE A 89 21.18 12.90 -1.30
C ILE A 89 22.55 12.67 -0.62
N LEU A 90 22.69 11.62 0.20
CA LEU A 90 23.96 11.32 0.87
C LEU A 90 24.97 10.59 -0.03
N SER A 91 24.55 10.01 -1.16
CA SER A 91 25.45 9.28 -2.07
C SER A 91 26.15 10.14 -3.12
N ASN A 92 25.83 11.44 -3.20
CA ASN A 92 26.49 12.40 -4.11
C ASN A 92 27.47 13.35 -3.39
N LEU A 93 27.90 13.01 -2.17
CA LEU A 93 28.83 13.79 -1.35
C LEU A 93 30.13 13.03 -1.03
N LEU A 94 30.57 12.16 -1.95
CA LEU A 94 31.90 11.54 -1.95
C LEU A 94 32.54 11.64 -3.33
#